data_AF-A0A011PBK5-F1
#
_entry.id   AF-A0A011PBK5-F1
#
_cell.length_a   1.000
_cell.length_b   1.000
_cell.length_c   1.000
_cell.angle_alpha   90.00
_cell.angle_beta   90.00
_cell.angle_gamma   90.00
#
_symmetry.space_group_name_H-M   'P 1'
#
loop_
_entity.id
_entity.type
_entity.pdbx_description
1 polymer ?
#
loop_
_entity_poly.entity_id
_entity_poly.type
_entity_poly.pdbx_seq_one_letter_code
_entity_poly.pdbx_strand_id
1 'polypeptide(L)'
;MWVRVTIDGQMTIRDAMACADGMPYVGYCDRITPAYAQLVGLNLFHGFRTAVKQLFRSTRGCSHLSELLMFLPTAALQTFASDVPDSDDSGHKPYQLDRCHALESHSDAVQRYYPRWYRGQKPG
;
A
#
# COMPACT_ATOMS: atom_id res chain seq x y z
N MET A 1 11.07 11.06 -5.01
CA MET A 1 10.21 10.43 -6.04
C MET A 1 9.01 9.83 -5.34
N TRP A 2 7.84 9.82 -5.96
CA TRP A 2 6.64 9.21 -5.41
C TRP A 2 5.72 8.70 -6.52
N VAL A 3 4.86 7.76 -6.16
CA VAL A 3 3.73 7.33 -6.99
C VAL A 3 2.47 7.42 -6.13
N ARG A 4 1.43 8.05 -6.66
CA ARG A 4 0.10 8.10 -6.05
C ARG A 4 -0.87 7.35 -6.96
N VAL A 5 -1.73 6.55 -6.35
CA VAL A 5 -2.85 5.92 -7.03
C VAL A 5 -4.14 6.25 -6.31
N THR A 6 -5.22 6.32 -7.06
CA THR A 6 -6.59 6.29 -6.53
C THR A 6 -7.14 4.90 -6.81
N ILE A 7 -7.72 4.23 -5.81
CA ILE A 7 -8.30 2.89 -5.96
C ILE A 7 -9.77 2.89 -5.54
N ASP A 8 -10.55 1.97 -6.11
CA ASP A 8 -11.91 1.71 -5.68
C ASP A 8 -11.99 0.63 -4.58
N GLY A 9 -13.20 0.28 -4.13
CA GLY A 9 -13.45 -0.74 -3.12
C GLY A 9 -13.03 -2.16 -3.53
N GLN A 10 -12.81 -2.40 -4.83
CA GLN A 10 -12.30 -3.64 -5.38
C GLN A 10 -10.77 -3.60 -5.56
N MET A 11 -10.10 -2.54 -5.12
CA MET A 11 -8.66 -2.31 -5.25
C MET A 11 -8.17 -2.15 -6.70
N THR A 12 -9.07 -1.71 -7.59
CA THR A 12 -8.74 -1.36 -8.97
C THR A 12 -8.28 0.08 -9.05
N ILE A 13 -7.16 0.33 -9.73
CA ILE A 13 -6.61 1.67 -9.92
C ILE A 13 -7.50 2.46 -10.87
N ARG A 14 -8.03 3.58 -10.38
CA ARG A 14 -8.86 4.54 -11.12
C ARG A 14 -8.07 5.76 -11.60
N ASP A 15 -7.00 6.12 -10.92
CA ASP A 15 -6.07 7.18 -11.32
C ASP A 15 -4.65 6.84 -10.84
N ALA A 16 -3.63 7.30 -11.57
CA ALA A 16 -2.23 7.07 -11.23
C ALA A 16 -1.33 8.24 -11.67
N MET A 17 -0.49 8.72 -10.76
CA MET A 17 0.48 9.78 -11.01
C MET A 17 1.83 9.43 -10.41
N ALA A 18 2.91 9.63 -11.18
CA ALA A 18 4.28 9.46 -10.73
C ALA A 18 5.04 10.78 -10.79
N CYS A 19 5.99 10.96 -9.89
CA CYS A 19 6.81 12.16 -9.84
C CYS A 19 8.24 11.88 -9.41
N ALA A 20 9.17 12.67 -9.95
CA ALA A 20 10.61 12.56 -9.73
C ALA A 20 11.21 13.88 -9.22
N ASP A 21 10.73 14.39 -8.08
CA ASP A 21 11.15 15.70 -7.54
C ASP A 21 12.65 15.84 -7.26
N GLY A 22 13.30 14.75 -6.85
CA GLY A 22 14.74 14.69 -6.57
C GLY A 22 15.40 13.67 -7.48
N MET A 23 16.24 14.14 -8.41
CA MET A 23 16.87 13.31 -9.43
C MET A 23 18.22 13.88 -9.87
N PRO A 24 19.20 13.03 -10.22
CA PRO A 24 20.52 13.48 -10.66
C PRO A 24 20.55 13.99 -12.10
N TYR A 25 19.65 13.51 -12.97
CA TYR A 25 19.57 13.89 -14.38
C TYR A 25 18.27 14.65 -14.66
N VAL A 26 18.23 15.90 -14.22
CA VAL A 26 17.07 16.79 -14.34
C VAL A 26 16.68 17.00 -15.80
N GLY A 27 15.38 16.91 -16.09
CA GLY A 27 14.85 17.02 -17.44
C GLY A 27 15.03 15.75 -18.26
N TYR A 28 15.55 14.66 -17.70
CA TYR A 28 15.68 13.34 -18.34
C TYR A 28 15.00 12.24 -17.53
N CYS A 29 15.28 12.14 -16.22
CA CYS A 29 14.67 11.14 -15.35
C CYS A 29 13.15 11.31 -15.20
N ASP A 30 12.65 12.54 -15.26
CA ASP A 30 11.24 12.91 -15.14
C ASP A 30 10.41 12.65 -16.40
N ARG A 31 11.06 12.53 -17.58
CA ARG A 31 10.36 12.27 -18.86
C ARG A 31 9.56 10.98 -18.88
N ILE A 32 9.93 10.00 -18.04
CA ILE A 32 9.23 8.71 -17.97
C ILE A 32 7.97 8.74 -17.10
N THR A 33 7.77 9.80 -16.29
CA THR A 33 6.65 9.88 -15.34
C THR A 33 5.27 9.69 -15.98
N PRO A 34 4.97 10.20 -17.20
CA PRO A 34 3.66 9.98 -17.82
C PRO A 34 3.40 8.52 -18.19
N ALA A 35 4.43 7.70 -18.38
CA ALA A 35 4.27 6.28 -18.71
C ALA A 35 3.56 5.50 -17.61
N TYR A 36 3.62 5.97 -16.35
CA TYR A 36 2.99 5.32 -15.20
C TYR A 36 1.46 5.47 -15.17
N ALA A 37 0.86 6.28 -16.06
CA ALA A 37 -0.58 6.27 -16.27
C ALA A 37 -1.12 4.91 -16.75
N GLN A 38 -0.25 4.05 -17.32
CA GLN A 38 -0.57 2.66 -17.68
C GLN A 38 -0.95 1.76 -16.49
N LEU A 39 -0.79 2.24 -15.25
CA LEU A 39 -1.28 1.54 -14.07
C LEU A 39 -2.80 1.58 -13.94
N VAL A 40 -3.47 2.55 -14.56
CA VAL A 40 -4.94 2.68 -14.52
C VAL A 40 -5.58 1.42 -15.10
N GLY A 41 -6.55 0.86 -14.38
CA GLY A 41 -7.22 -0.39 -14.72
C GLY A 41 -6.57 -1.65 -14.14
N LEU A 42 -5.33 -1.57 -13.64
CA LEU A 42 -4.75 -2.70 -12.91
C LEU A 42 -5.40 -2.86 -11.53
N ASN A 43 -5.46 -4.11 -11.06
CA ASN A 43 -5.95 -4.44 -9.71
C ASN A 43 -4.77 -4.74 -8.79
N LEU A 44 -4.71 -4.13 -7.61
CA LEU A 44 -3.59 -4.29 -6.67
C LEU A 44 -3.43 -5.73 -6.15
N PHE A 45 -4.51 -6.49 -6.05
CA PHE A 45 -4.52 -7.85 -5.52
C PHE A 45 -4.57 -8.93 -6.60
N HIS A 46 -4.82 -8.56 -7.86
CA HIS A 46 -4.91 -9.49 -8.98
C HIS A 46 -3.83 -9.21 -10.03
N GLY A 47 -2.73 -9.96 -9.98
CA GLY A 47 -1.68 -9.91 -11.01
C GLY A 47 -0.82 -8.64 -11.04
N PHE A 48 -1.01 -7.70 -10.11
CA PHE A 48 -0.38 -6.38 -10.11
C PHE A 48 1.14 -6.42 -10.33
N ARG A 49 1.86 -7.18 -9.49
CA ARG A 49 3.34 -7.23 -9.53
C ARG A 49 3.84 -7.76 -10.87
N THR A 50 3.16 -8.75 -11.44
CA THR A 50 3.49 -9.30 -12.76
C THR A 50 3.24 -8.26 -13.85
N ALA A 51 2.10 -7.57 -13.81
CA ALA A 51 1.77 -6.51 -14.77
C ALA A 51 2.79 -5.36 -14.71
N VAL A 52 3.15 -4.88 -13.51
CA VAL A 52 4.18 -3.83 -13.34
C VAL A 52 5.52 -4.26 -13.92
N LYS A 53 5.97 -5.49 -13.63
CA LYS A 53 7.21 -6.05 -14.21
C LYS A 53 7.14 -6.16 -15.74
N GLN A 54 5.97 -6.44 -16.30
CA GLN A 54 5.78 -6.54 -17.75
C GLN A 54 5.70 -5.18 -18.44
N LEU A 55 5.04 -4.19 -17.84
CA LEU A 55 4.88 -2.84 -18.40
C LEU A 55 6.20 -2.07 -18.35
N PHE A 56 6.86 -2.08 -17.19
CA PHE A 56 7.99 -1.19 -16.88
C PHE A 56 9.35 -1.89 -16.90
N ARG A 57 9.49 -2.94 -17.72
CA ARG A 57 10.76 -3.70 -17.85
C ARG A 57 11.85 -2.86 -18.53
N SER A 58 13.09 -3.02 -18.07
CA SER A 58 14.26 -2.35 -18.65
C SER A 58 14.04 -0.83 -18.72
N THR A 59 14.34 -0.18 -19.84
CA THR A 59 14.24 1.27 -20.04
C THR A 59 12.82 1.79 -20.23
N ARG A 60 11.80 0.92 -20.21
CA ARG A 60 10.38 1.33 -20.31
C ARG A 60 9.80 1.81 -18.97
N GLY A 61 10.58 1.73 -17.90
CA GLY A 61 10.28 2.38 -16.63
C GLY A 61 11.55 2.87 -15.96
N CYS A 62 11.38 3.51 -14.80
CA CYS A 62 12.48 3.84 -13.91
C CYS A 62 12.54 2.80 -12.79
N SER A 63 13.69 2.17 -12.57
CA SER A 63 13.86 1.17 -11.51
C SER A 63 13.37 1.67 -10.15
N HIS A 64 13.63 2.94 -9.81
CA HIS A 64 13.20 3.52 -8.54
C HIS A 64 11.66 3.52 -8.37
N LEU A 65 10.92 4.04 -9.35
CA LEU A 65 9.45 4.10 -9.29
C LEU A 65 8.84 2.69 -9.39
N SER A 66 9.40 1.83 -10.25
CA SER A 66 8.94 0.45 -10.40
C SER A 66 9.12 -0.38 -9.14
N GLU A 67 10.18 -0.13 -8.36
CA GLU A 67 10.41 -0.79 -7.08
C GLU A 67 9.42 -0.30 -6.01
N LEU A 68 9.11 1.01 -5.95
CA LEU A 68 8.08 1.53 -5.03
C LEU A 68 6.71 0.85 -5.27
N LEU A 69 6.35 0.63 -6.53
CA LEU A 69 5.11 -0.07 -6.89
C LEU A 69 5.06 -1.50 -6.35
N MET A 70 6.19 -2.17 -6.16
CA MET A 70 6.20 -3.53 -5.61
C MET A 70 5.60 -3.59 -4.20
N PHE A 71 5.63 -2.49 -3.43
CA PHE A 71 5.07 -2.44 -2.08
C PHE A 71 3.67 -1.84 -2.00
N LEU A 72 3.13 -1.34 -3.12
CA LEU A 72 1.84 -0.69 -3.16
C LEU A 72 0.68 -1.60 -2.72
N PRO A 73 0.59 -2.89 -3.14
CA PRO A 73 -0.48 -3.77 -2.67
C PRO A 73 -0.47 -3.98 -1.15
N THR A 74 0.71 -4.16 -0.55
CA THR A 74 0.84 -4.36 0.89
C THR A 74 0.50 -3.09 1.66
N ALA A 75 0.89 -1.92 1.15
CA ALA A 75 0.53 -0.64 1.75
C ALA A 75 -0.99 -0.39 1.70
N ALA A 76 -1.63 -0.68 0.57
CA ALA A 76 -3.08 -0.60 0.44
C ALA A 76 -3.79 -1.55 1.41
N LEU A 77 -3.35 -2.82 1.48
CA LEU A 77 -3.92 -3.79 2.42
C LEU A 77 -3.83 -3.30 3.86
N GLN A 78 -2.67 -2.80 4.29
CA GLN A 78 -2.48 -2.29 5.66
C GLN A 78 -3.31 -1.03 5.94
N THR A 79 -3.52 -0.18 4.93
CA THR A 79 -4.34 1.03 5.07
C THR A 79 -5.81 0.69 5.30
N PHE A 80 -6.35 -0.26 4.53
CA PHE A 80 -7.77 -0.60 4.54
C PHE A 80 -8.11 -1.80 5.43
N ALA A 81 -7.13 -2.46 6.06
CA ALA A 81 -7.38 -3.61 6.93
C ALA A 81 -8.29 -3.27 8.14
N SER A 82 -8.28 -2.02 8.59
CA SER A 82 -9.15 -1.55 9.68
C SER A 82 -10.58 -1.21 9.23
N ASP A 83 -10.84 -1.13 7.92
CA ASP A 83 -12.19 -0.89 7.38
C ASP A 83 -13.02 -2.17 7.32
N VAL A 84 -12.38 -3.33 7.52
CA VAL A 84 -13.08 -4.59 7.76
C VAL A 84 -13.58 -4.58 9.21
N PRO A 85 -14.91 -4.59 9.45
CA PRO A 85 -15.45 -4.53 10.80
C PRO A 85 -14.95 -5.68 11.67
N ASP A 86 -14.54 -5.40 12.91
CA ASP A 86 -14.25 -6.41 13.96
C ASP A 86 -15.54 -7.10 14.48
N SER A 87 -16.68 -6.87 13.81
CA SER A 87 -17.98 -7.47 14.13
C SER A 87 -18.11 -8.93 13.67
N ASP A 88 -17.07 -9.48 13.05
CA ASP A 88 -17.04 -10.90 12.76
C ASP A 88 -16.95 -11.66 14.09
N ASP A 89 -18.03 -12.36 14.43
CA ASP A 89 -18.16 -13.20 15.62
C ASP A 89 -17.32 -14.49 15.49
N SER A 90 -16.47 -14.56 14.46
CA SER A 90 -15.52 -15.64 14.21
C SER A 90 -14.48 -15.81 15.32
N GLY A 91 -14.41 -14.87 16.28
CA GLY A 91 -13.48 -14.92 17.40
C GLY A 91 -12.01 -14.85 16.95
N HIS A 92 -11.76 -14.41 15.71
CA HIS A 92 -10.42 -14.27 15.17
C HIS A 92 -9.90 -12.85 15.33
N LYS A 93 -8.65 -12.75 15.79
CA LYS A 93 -7.94 -11.49 15.95
C LYS A 93 -7.79 -10.79 14.59
N PRO A 94 -8.17 -9.51 14.44
CA PRO A 94 -7.99 -8.77 13.20
C PRO A 94 -6.55 -8.78 12.73
N TYR A 95 -6.36 -8.94 11.41
CA TYR A 95 -5.05 -9.18 10.80
C TYR A 95 -4.01 -8.11 11.14
N GLN A 96 -4.44 -6.85 11.24
CA GLN A 96 -3.59 -5.69 11.48
C GLN A 96 -3.01 -5.60 12.91
N LEU A 97 -3.60 -6.29 13.88
CA LEU A 97 -3.12 -6.25 15.27
C LEU A 97 -1.79 -6.99 15.43
N ASP A 98 -0.85 -6.40 16.18
CA ASP A 98 0.56 -6.81 16.31
C ASP A 98 1.38 -6.83 14.99
N ARG A 99 0.82 -6.29 13.90
CA ARG A 99 1.52 -6.13 12.60
C ARG A 99 1.69 -4.68 12.16
N CYS A 100 1.05 -3.76 12.87
CA CYS A 100 1.20 -2.32 12.71
C CYS A 100 1.69 -1.74 14.03
N HIS A 101 2.65 -0.81 13.97
CA HIS A 101 3.21 -0.15 15.16
C HIS A 101 2.12 0.46 16.05
N ALA A 102 1.11 1.12 15.47
CA ALA A 102 0.02 1.72 16.23
C ALA A 102 -0.91 0.66 16.87
N LEU A 103 -0.98 -0.54 16.30
CA LEU A 103 -1.94 -1.58 16.68
C LEU A 103 -1.29 -2.76 17.42
N GLU A 104 -0.26 -2.48 18.21
CA GLU A 104 0.23 -3.42 19.21
C GLU A 104 -0.87 -3.70 20.24
N SER A 105 -1.04 -4.97 20.66
CA SER A 105 -2.11 -5.38 21.59
C SER A 105 -2.14 -4.63 22.92
N HIS A 106 -1.03 -4.02 23.32
CA HIS A 106 -0.87 -3.24 24.55
C HIS A 106 -1.02 -1.72 24.34
N SER A 107 -1.30 -1.26 23.11
CA SER A 107 -1.38 0.17 22.79
C SER A 107 -2.72 0.79 23.17
N ASP A 108 -2.70 2.10 23.44
CA ASP A 108 -3.91 2.89 23.67
C ASP A 108 -4.86 2.84 22.47
N ALA A 109 -4.33 2.67 21.25
CA ALA A 109 -5.16 2.53 20.06
C ALA A 109 -5.93 1.21 20.06
N VAL A 110 -5.32 0.08 20.47
CA VAL A 110 -6.05 -1.18 20.63
C VAL A 110 -7.04 -1.10 21.78
N GLN A 111 -6.68 -0.48 22.91
CA GLN A 111 -7.61 -0.26 24.01
C GLN A 111 -8.87 0.51 23.57
N ARG A 112 -8.69 1.52 22.71
CA ARG A 112 -9.77 2.38 22.25
C ARG A 112 -10.60 1.78 21.12
N TYR A 113 -9.96 1.25 20.08
CA TYR A 113 -10.62 0.86 18.83
C TYR A 113 -10.90 -0.65 18.75
N TYR A 114 -10.17 -1.47 19.51
CA TYR A 114 -10.26 -2.94 19.51
C TYR A 114 -10.25 -3.49 20.95
N PRO A 115 -11.13 -3.02 21.86
CA PRO A 115 -11.04 -3.31 23.29
C PRO A 115 -11.08 -4.80 23.62
N ARG A 116 -11.77 -5.62 22.81
CA ARG A 116 -11.80 -7.09 22.90
C ARG A 116 -10.41 -7.72 22.86
N TRP A 117 -9.48 -7.10 22.14
CA TRP A 117 -8.14 -7.62 21.85
C TRP A 117 -7.04 -6.98 22.70
N TYR A 118 -7.38 -6.00 23.53
CA TYR A 118 -6.43 -5.31 24.38
C TYR A 118 -5.85 -6.27 25.43
N ARG A 119 -4.52 -6.33 25.47
CA ARG A 119 -3.78 -6.98 26.55
C ARG A 119 -3.28 -5.86 27.43
N GLY A 120 -3.48 -5.96 28.75
CA GLY A 120 -3.21 -4.90 29.75
C GLY A 120 -1.77 -4.37 29.77
N GLN A 121 -1.18 -4.12 30.93
CA GLN A 121 0.17 -3.54 30.93
C GLN A 121 1.18 -4.51 30.31
N LYS A 122 1.97 -4.01 29.34
CA LYS A 122 3.00 -4.80 28.66
C LYS A 122 4.00 -5.31 29.71
N PRO A 123 4.26 -6.63 29.80
CA PRO A 123 5.34 -7.13 30.65
C PRO A 123 6.65 -6.51 30.17
N GLY A 124 7.41 -5.92 31.11
CA GLY A 124 8.69 -5.27 30.83
C GLY A 124 9.75 -6.22 30.30
#